data_AF-A0A945UMY2-F1
#
_entry.id   AF-A0A945UMY2-F1
#
_cell.length_a   1.000
_cell.length_b   1.000
_cell.length_c   1.000
_cell.angle_alpha   90.00
_cell.angle_beta   90.00
_cell.angle_gamma   90.00
#
_symmetry.space_group_name_H-M   'P 1'
#
loop_
_entity.id
_entity.type
_entity.pdbx_description
1 polymer ?
#
loop_
_entity_poly.entity_id
_entity_poly.type
_entity_poly.pdbx_seq_one_letter_code
_entity_poly.pdbx_strand_id
1 'polypeptide(L)'
;PQMYFAIERLMHKIAVTLDLDPLDVIRKNLLSADVFPYKAPAGALYDSGDYPKAVELAVEEGGLDELLKRREQARAEGRLYGIGYASVVEPGMSNMGYLSTIVPVEERRKRGSQDGAISMATVNVDPLGSVSVTSDTTPQGQGHATVLSQIVADELGLRPTDIRVNTEHDTHKDPWSIAAGTYSCRFSPGTAVAGQLAAKKIRDKLARIAAQNLNIPADQVEFGGGQIFDRDNPDNSLSFRRVAGGTHWSPGLLPEGMDAALRETATWAPTQLTSPDDDDRINTSLTYGFVFDFCGIEIDPDTAEIRIDKYVTMHDPGRMMNPKIVDGQVYGSFGQAIGAAMYEEFCYADDGSFLSGTFADYLVPTAMEVPEPQLVHMETPSPFTPLGAKGAAEGNCMSTPVCLANAVCDALGIDNIVVPLTPAKISAVLHGDEPARPETSEAPAAKTEGSALTGAGDAFVPAAPIEVWRTMLDPTALAAVIPGCHSLDLVEENSYRAEVSLGVGPVRGRFIANVGLTDLEAPQSATLSGGLDGPLGSSQGSGHVTLSEEGNGTRIRYDYSIEISGKVAAIGGRMLEGAAKMVVGQFFSRLAAQVGGEAVPAEGFPWPWWKRVLMSLGIGK
;
A
#
# COMPACT_ATOMS: atom_id res chain seq x y z
N PRO A 1 4.46 12.11 2.48
CA PRO A 1 3.68 12.27 3.73
C PRO A 1 4.50 12.83 4.91
N GLN A 2 5.62 12.19 5.26
CA GLN A 2 6.41 12.51 6.47
C GLN A 2 6.99 13.94 6.45
N MET A 3 7.48 14.39 5.29
CA MET A 3 8.00 15.76 5.14
C MET A 3 6.92 16.82 5.39
N TYR A 4 5.74 16.67 4.76
CA TYR A 4 4.63 17.61 4.93
C TYR A 4 4.05 17.56 6.34
N PHE A 5 4.00 16.39 6.98
CA PHE A 5 3.58 16.30 8.37
C PHE A 5 4.45 17.16 9.29
N ALA A 6 5.78 17.03 9.16
CA ALA A 6 6.71 17.81 9.97
C ALA A 6 6.64 19.31 9.66
N ILE A 7 6.59 19.69 8.37
CA ILE A 7 6.55 21.10 7.94
C ILE A 7 5.25 21.77 8.40
N GLU A 8 4.09 21.15 8.15
CA GLU A 8 2.81 21.77 8.49
C GLU A 8 2.52 21.77 9.99
N ARG A 9 3.01 20.76 10.75
CA ARG A 9 3.05 20.85 12.23
C ARG A 9 3.91 22.03 12.68
N LEU A 10 5.07 22.23 12.07
CA LEU A 10 5.96 23.36 12.40
C LEU A 10 5.30 24.70 12.09
N MET A 11 4.63 24.83 10.95
CA MET A 11 3.88 26.03 10.58
C MET A 11 2.79 26.36 11.62
N HIS A 12 2.01 25.36 12.03
CA HIS A 12 1.01 25.52 13.08
C HIS A 12 1.66 25.93 14.42
N LYS A 13 2.77 25.30 14.83
CA LYS A 13 3.48 25.65 16.06
C LYS A 13 4.04 27.08 16.03
N ILE A 14 4.53 27.54 14.88
CA ILE A 14 4.97 28.93 14.69
C ILE A 14 3.80 29.88 14.93
N ALA A 15 2.62 29.59 14.38
CA ALA A 15 1.42 30.40 14.57
C ALA A 15 1.04 30.50 16.05
N VAL A 16 0.92 29.36 16.75
CA VAL A 16 0.60 29.32 18.19
C VAL A 16 1.65 30.05 19.02
N THR A 17 2.94 29.84 18.76
CA THR A 17 4.03 30.47 19.52
C THR A 17 4.05 31.99 19.36
N LEU A 18 3.64 32.49 18.20
CA LEU A 18 3.62 33.92 17.87
C LEU A 18 2.26 34.58 18.13
N ASP A 19 1.28 33.85 18.67
CA ASP A 19 -0.10 34.33 18.87
C ASP A 19 -0.74 34.86 17.57
N LEU A 20 -0.56 34.09 16.48
CA LEU A 20 -1.10 34.39 15.15
C LEU A 20 -2.12 33.34 14.74
N ASP A 21 -3.07 33.74 13.90
CA ASP A 21 -3.97 32.79 13.24
C ASP A 21 -3.16 31.87 12.29
N PRO A 22 -3.32 30.52 12.38
CA PRO A 22 -2.60 29.59 11.52
C PRO A 22 -2.82 29.81 10.02
N LEU A 23 -4.02 30.19 9.59
CA LEU A 23 -4.31 30.49 8.20
C LEU A 23 -3.61 31.76 7.73
N ASP A 24 -3.51 32.78 8.57
CA ASP A 24 -2.77 34.00 8.25
C ASP A 24 -1.26 33.72 8.11
N VAL A 25 -0.70 32.83 8.93
CA VAL A 25 0.68 32.36 8.78
C VAL A 25 0.87 31.61 7.46
N ILE A 26 -0.06 30.74 7.07
CA ILE A 26 -0.04 30.09 5.75
C ILE A 26 -0.05 31.16 4.65
N ARG A 27 -1.08 32.03 4.62
CA ARG A 27 -1.25 33.09 3.60
C ARG A 27 0.00 33.94 3.41
N LYS A 28 0.65 34.33 4.50
CA LYS A 28 1.87 35.15 4.46
C LYS A 28 3.07 34.46 3.80
N ASN A 29 3.10 33.12 3.79
CA ASN A 29 4.22 32.33 3.31
C ASN A 29 3.94 31.60 1.98
N LEU A 30 2.73 31.76 1.40
CA LEU A 30 2.42 31.22 0.07
C LEU A 30 3.24 31.93 -1.01
N LEU A 31 3.65 31.16 -2.02
CA LEU A 31 4.23 31.70 -3.25
C LEU A 31 3.14 32.39 -4.08
N SER A 32 3.40 33.61 -4.56
CA SER A 32 2.50 34.33 -5.45
C SER A 32 2.56 33.77 -6.88
N ALA A 33 1.48 33.94 -7.65
CA ALA A 33 1.37 33.36 -8.99
C ALA A 33 2.43 33.87 -10.00
N ASP A 34 2.96 35.08 -9.77
CA ASP A 34 3.94 35.74 -10.65
C ASP A 34 5.39 35.27 -10.44
N VAL A 35 5.66 34.42 -9.44
CA VAL A 35 7.03 33.91 -9.18
C VAL A 35 7.33 32.58 -9.87
N PHE A 36 6.35 31.95 -10.53
CA PHE A 36 6.55 30.68 -11.22
C PHE A 36 7.19 30.85 -12.61
N PRO A 37 8.07 29.93 -13.05
CA PRO A 37 8.56 28.77 -12.31
C PRO A 37 9.50 29.16 -11.15
N TYR A 38 9.32 28.53 -9.99
CA TYR A 38 10.01 28.90 -8.75
C TYR A 38 11.03 27.82 -8.35
N LYS A 39 12.30 28.21 -8.14
CA LYS A 39 13.34 27.31 -7.65
C LYS A 39 13.38 27.32 -6.12
N ALA A 40 12.88 26.25 -5.51
CA ALA A 40 12.89 26.06 -4.06
C ALA A 40 14.31 25.81 -3.51
N PRO A 41 14.58 26.11 -2.23
CA PRO A 41 15.91 25.97 -1.64
C PRO A 41 16.54 24.57 -1.75
N ALA A 42 15.71 23.51 -1.70
CA ALA A 42 16.16 22.12 -1.85
C ALA A 42 16.41 21.70 -3.31
N GLY A 43 16.19 22.58 -4.29
CA GLY A 43 16.44 22.33 -5.71
C GLY A 43 15.21 22.03 -6.56
N ALA A 44 14.05 21.80 -5.94
CA ALA A 44 12.79 21.62 -6.67
C ALA A 44 12.48 22.84 -7.55
N LEU A 45 12.04 22.59 -8.79
CA LEU A 45 11.63 23.63 -9.73
C LEU A 45 10.12 23.56 -9.90
N TYR A 46 9.39 24.30 -9.08
CA TYR A 46 7.94 24.36 -9.16
C TYR A 46 7.52 24.99 -10.48
N ASP A 47 6.64 24.30 -11.19
CA ASP A 47 6.33 24.55 -12.59
C ASP A 47 5.35 25.72 -12.76
N SER A 48 4.26 25.70 -12.01
CA SER A 48 3.24 26.76 -11.97
C SER A 48 2.34 26.63 -10.74
N GLY A 49 1.63 27.70 -10.38
CA GLY A 49 0.61 27.67 -9.32
C GLY A 49 0.01 29.05 -9.06
N ASP A 50 -1.18 29.08 -8.46
CA ASP A 50 -1.77 30.29 -7.88
C ASP A 50 -2.28 29.94 -6.48
N TYR A 51 -1.33 29.70 -5.56
CA TYR A 51 -1.64 29.18 -4.22
C TYR A 51 -2.54 30.10 -3.40
N PRO A 52 -2.37 31.45 -3.41
CA PRO A 52 -3.28 32.34 -2.72
C PRO A 52 -4.73 32.20 -3.23
N LYS A 53 -4.93 32.19 -4.55
CA LYS A 53 -6.27 31.98 -5.12
C LYS A 53 -6.85 30.63 -4.74
N ALA A 54 -6.03 29.60 -4.73
CA ALA A 54 -6.44 28.24 -4.38
C ALA A 54 -6.91 28.15 -2.92
N VAL A 55 -6.19 28.79 -2.00
CA VAL A 55 -6.59 28.90 -0.58
C VAL A 55 -7.88 29.71 -0.43
N GLU A 56 -8.00 30.87 -1.08
CA GLU A 56 -9.22 31.68 -0.97
C GLU A 56 -10.44 30.95 -1.56
N LEU A 57 -10.29 30.24 -2.68
CA LEU A 57 -11.34 29.43 -3.26
C LEU A 57 -11.82 28.35 -2.28
N ALA A 58 -10.89 27.67 -1.62
CA ALA A 58 -11.22 26.67 -0.60
C ALA A 58 -11.94 27.30 0.60
N VAL A 59 -11.47 28.45 1.09
CA VAL A 59 -12.07 29.18 2.22
C VAL A 59 -13.52 29.59 1.90
N GLU A 60 -13.73 30.16 0.70
CA GLU A 60 -15.04 30.65 0.25
C GLU A 60 -16.01 29.50 -0.05
N GLU A 61 -15.65 28.57 -0.94
CA GLU A 61 -16.53 27.48 -1.34
C GLU A 61 -16.69 26.44 -0.22
N GLY A 62 -15.64 26.20 0.56
CA GLY A 62 -15.63 25.29 1.69
C GLY A 62 -16.32 25.85 2.93
N GLY A 63 -16.66 27.14 2.97
CA GLY A 63 -17.46 27.74 4.05
C GLY A 63 -16.73 27.78 5.39
N LEU A 64 -15.46 28.18 5.42
CA LEU A 64 -14.66 28.23 6.64
C LEU A 64 -15.28 29.14 7.72
N ASP A 65 -15.92 30.24 7.32
CA ASP A 65 -16.61 31.17 8.24
C ASP A 65 -17.70 30.48 9.08
N GLU A 66 -18.40 29.49 8.51
CA GLU A 66 -19.40 28.72 9.24
C GLU A 66 -18.73 27.82 10.28
N LEU A 67 -17.62 27.18 9.90
CA LEU A 67 -16.85 26.30 10.76
C LEU A 67 -16.26 27.05 11.96
N LEU A 68 -15.72 28.25 11.73
CA LEU A 68 -15.23 29.14 12.79
C LEU A 68 -16.34 29.50 13.78
N LYS A 69 -17.53 29.88 13.28
CA LYS A 69 -18.69 30.17 14.15
C LYS A 69 -19.09 28.95 14.99
N ARG A 70 -19.09 27.75 14.40
CA ARG A 70 -19.37 26.50 15.11
C ARG A 70 -18.34 26.21 16.19
N ARG A 71 -17.04 26.40 15.91
CA ARG A 71 -15.96 26.25 16.90
C ARG A 71 -16.19 27.17 18.10
N GLU A 72 -16.40 28.46 17.86
CA GLU A 72 -16.59 29.43 18.95
C GLU A 72 -17.84 29.10 19.78
N GLN A 73 -18.95 28.70 19.14
CA GLN A 73 -20.13 28.24 19.85
C GLN A 73 -19.86 26.99 20.68
N ALA A 74 -19.23 25.97 20.09
CA ALA A 74 -18.92 24.71 20.77
C ALA A 74 -18.02 24.92 21.98
N ARG A 75 -16.98 25.75 21.85
CA ARG A 75 -16.07 26.11 22.95
C ARG A 75 -16.78 26.91 24.03
N ALA A 76 -17.69 27.83 23.68
CA ALA A 76 -18.51 28.55 24.65
C ALA A 76 -19.46 27.63 25.45
N GLU A 77 -19.87 26.51 24.87
CA GLU A 77 -20.65 25.44 25.52
C GLU A 77 -19.77 24.45 26.32
N GLY A 78 -18.44 24.65 26.35
CA GLY A 78 -17.49 23.78 27.04
C GLY A 78 -17.10 22.50 26.29
N ARG A 79 -17.46 22.39 25.01
CA ARG A 79 -17.10 21.25 24.14
C ARG A 79 -15.72 21.46 23.51
N LEU A 80 -15.04 20.36 23.20
CA LEU A 80 -13.71 20.38 22.59
C LEU A 80 -13.87 20.39 21.06
N TYR A 81 -13.65 21.55 20.45
CA TYR A 81 -13.70 21.71 19.00
C TYR A 81 -12.41 22.37 18.51
N GLY A 82 -11.87 21.86 17.41
CA GLY A 82 -10.67 22.39 16.78
C GLY A 82 -10.76 22.43 15.27
N ILE A 83 -10.01 23.35 14.67
CA ILE A 83 -9.89 23.52 13.23
C ILE A 83 -8.42 23.31 12.84
N GLY A 84 -8.21 22.45 11.86
CA GLY A 84 -6.90 22.16 11.29
C GLY A 84 -6.80 22.67 9.86
N TYR A 85 -5.59 23.03 9.46
CA TYR A 85 -5.23 23.44 8.10
C TYR A 85 -3.99 22.66 7.66
N ALA A 86 -3.84 22.41 6.35
CA ALA A 86 -2.61 21.90 5.76
C ALA A 86 -2.44 22.38 4.32
N SER A 87 -1.27 22.88 3.96
CA SER A 87 -0.87 23.25 2.59
C SER A 87 0.23 22.32 2.10
N VAL A 88 0.01 21.66 0.97
CA VAL A 88 0.95 20.68 0.41
C VAL A 88 1.18 20.97 -1.07
N VAL A 89 2.42 20.78 -1.51
CA VAL A 89 2.77 20.77 -2.93
C VAL A 89 2.83 19.31 -3.38
N GLU A 90 2.01 18.90 -4.33
CA GLU A 90 1.91 17.50 -4.78
C GLU A 90 2.91 17.22 -5.93
N PRO A 91 3.97 16.43 -5.72
CA PRO A 91 4.92 16.09 -6.78
C PRO A 91 4.34 15.10 -7.79
N GLY A 92 4.63 15.30 -9.07
CA GLY A 92 4.27 14.37 -10.16
C GLY A 92 5.45 14.06 -11.08
N MET A 93 5.61 12.76 -11.39
CA MET A 93 6.71 12.19 -12.19
C MET A 93 8.08 12.43 -11.58
N SER A 94 8.53 11.47 -10.76
CA SER A 94 9.81 11.56 -10.06
C SER A 94 11.01 11.53 -11.01
N ASN A 95 12.00 12.36 -10.73
CA ASN A 95 13.32 12.34 -11.34
C ASN A 95 14.16 11.20 -10.76
N MET A 96 14.60 10.25 -11.58
CA MET A 96 15.41 9.12 -11.09
C MET A 96 16.77 9.55 -10.54
N GLY A 97 17.19 10.79 -10.78
CA GLY A 97 18.45 11.33 -10.26
C GLY A 97 18.50 11.47 -8.74
N TYR A 98 17.37 11.46 -8.02
CA TYR A 98 17.41 11.49 -6.55
C TYR A 98 18.11 10.24 -6.00
N LEU A 99 18.12 9.11 -6.72
CA LEU A 99 18.84 7.91 -6.27
C LEU A 99 20.35 8.13 -6.21
N SER A 100 20.89 9.13 -6.91
CA SER A 100 22.31 9.45 -6.88
C SER A 100 22.72 10.26 -5.64
N THR A 101 21.78 10.78 -4.84
CA THR A 101 22.07 11.47 -3.57
C THR A 101 22.30 10.51 -2.40
N ILE A 102 22.09 9.20 -2.60
CA ILE A 102 22.36 8.19 -1.55
C ILE A 102 23.85 7.89 -1.37
N VAL A 103 24.70 8.35 -2.30
CA VAL A 103 26.16 8.17 -2.26
C VAL A 103 26.88 9.53 -2.26
N PRO A 104 28.11 9.61 -1.72
CA PRO A 104 28.88 10.86 -1.69
C PRO A 104 29.11 11.46 -3.09
N VAL A 105 29.27 12.79 -3.15
CA VAL A 105 29.46 13.57 -4.38
C VAL A 105 30.62 13.04 -5.24
N GLU A 106 31.75 12.65 -4.62
CA GLU A 106 32.90 12.11 -5.33
C GLU A 106 32.60 10.77 -6.01
N GLU A 107 31.71 9.96 -5.42
CA GLU A 107 31.27 8.71 -6.01
C GLU A 107 30.24 8.95 -7.12
N ARG A 108 29.30 9.88 -6.92
CA ARG A 108 28.34 10.30 -7.96
C ARG A 108 29.07 10.76 -9.22
N ARG A 109 30.10 11.60 -9.09
CA ARG A 109 30.93 12.07 -10.23
C ARG A 109 31.60 10.94 -11.01
N LYS A 110 31.96 9.83 -10.35
CA LYS A 110 32.55 8.65 -11.01
C LYS A 110 31.51 7.81 -11.76
N ARG A 111 30.29 7.72 -11.24
CA ARG A 111 29.19 6.94 -11.83
C ARG A 111 28.58 7.61 -13.07
N GLY A 112 28.84 8.91 -13.25
CA GLY A 112 28.25 9.72 -14.32
C GLY A 112 26.89 10.27 -13.94
N SER A 113 26.30 11.03 -14.84
CA SER A 113 24.98 11.64 -14.66
C SER A 113 23.90 10.54 -14.57
N GLN A 114 23.06 10.64 -13.55
CA GLN A 114 21.86 9.84 -13.38
C GLN A 114 20.72 10.83 -13.16
N ASP A 115 19.82 10.92 -14.12
CA ASP A 115 18.66 11.80 -14.07
C ASP A 115 17.59 11.37 -15.07
N GLY A 116 16.53 12.19 -15.11
CA GLY A 116 15.44 12.03 -16.04
C GLY A 116 14.36 11.09 -15.51
N ALA A 117 13.28 11.08 -16.28
CA ALA A 117 12.23 10.09 -16.19
C ALA A 117 11.68 9.94 -17.61
N ILE A 118 11.76 8.73 -18.15
CA ILE A 118 11.34 8.49 -19.52
C ILE A 118 10.00 7.77 -19.48
N SER A 119 9.04 8.29 -20.24
CA SER A 119 7.76 7.62 -20.51
C SER A 119 7.65 7.24 -21.97
N MET A 120 6.97 6.12 -22.24
CA MET A 120 6.79 5.60 -23.60
C MET A 120 5.36 5.13 -23.83
N ALA A 121 4.88 5.34 -25.05
CA ALA A 121 3.63 4.77 -25.51
C ALA A 121 3.71 4.44 -27.00
N THR A 122 3.02 3.38 -27.40
CA THR A 122 2.89 2.96 -28.80
C THR A 122 1.43 3.02 -29.21
N VAL A 123 1.15 3.68 -30.33
CA VAL A 123 -0.15 3.67 -31.01
C VAL A 123 -0.02 2.86 -32.29
N ASN A 124 -0.93 1.92 -32.50
CA ASN A 124 -0.97 1.05 -33.67
C ASN A 124 -2.36 1.08 -34.31
N VAL A 125 -2.41 1.23 -35.64
CA VAL A 125 -3.64 1.20 -36.43
C VAL A 125 -3.61 0.01 -37.39
N ASP A 126 -4.59 -0.88 -37.24
CA ASP A 126 -4.69 -2.10 -38.04
C ASP A 126 -5.28 -1.84 -39.47
N PRO A 127 -5.32 -2.84 -40.36
CA PRO A 127 -5.87 -2.69 -41.70
C PRO A 127 -7.38 -2.34 -41.77
N LEU A 128 -8.13 -2.50 -40.69
CA LEU A 128 -9.55 -2.12 -40.57
C LEU A 128 -9.74 -0.73 -39.95
N GLY A 129 -8.63 -0.04 -39.65
CA GLY A 129 -8.61 1.25 -38.97
C GLY A 129 -8.91 1.15 -37.47
N SER A 130 -8.79 -0.03 -36.86
CA SER A 130 -8.90 -0.18 -35.41
C SER A 130 -7.63 0.35 -34.75
N VAL A 131 -7.78 1.19 -33.73
CA VAL A 131 -6.65 1.81 -33.03
C VAL A 131 -6.41 1.08 -31.72
N SER A 132 -5.14 0.81 -31.43
CA SER A 132 -4.69 0.20 -30.18
C SER A 132 -3.54 0.99 -29.57
N VAL A 133 -3.51 1.04 -28.25
CA VAL A 133 -2.48 1.76 -27.48
C VAL A 133 -1.81 0.77 -26.53
N THR A 134 -0.49 0.74 -26.50
CA THR A 134 0.29 0.05 -25.46
C THR A 134 1.14 1.09 -24.74
N SER A 135 1.01 1.16 -23.42
CA SER A 135 1.72 2.16 -22.60
C SER A 135 2.77 1.51 -21.71
N ASP A 136 3.68 2.31 -21.17
CA ASP A 136 4.68 1.92 -20.18
C ASP A 136 4.14 1.87 -18.74
N THR A 137 2.81 1.82 -18.55
CA THR A 137 2.19 1.81 -17.21
C THR A 137 1.56 0.48 -16.87
N THR A 138 1.52 0.19 -15.57
CA THR A 138 0.88 -0.97 -14.97
C THR A 138 -0.20 -0.46 -14.01
N PRO A 139 -1.43 -0.20 -14.47
CA PRO A 139 -2.44 0.42 -13.63
C PRO A 139 -3.00 -0.51 -12.55
N GLN A 140 -3.38 0.06 -11.41
CA GLN A 140 -3.95 -0.59 -10.22
C GLN A 140 -5.33 -0.04 -9.82
N GLY A 141 -6.02 0.70 -10.70
CA GLY A 141 -7.39 1.19 -10.48
C GLY A 141 -7.66 2.63 -10.91
N GLN A 142 -6.62 3.40 -11.22
CA GLN A 142 -6.65 4.83 -11.50
C GLN A 142 -7.16 5.24 -12.89
N GLY A 143 -7.67 4.29 -13.69
CA GLY A 143 -8.35 4.60 -14.96
C GLY A 143 -7.47 5.02 -16.15
N HIS A 144 -6.18 4.65 -16.18
CA HIS A 144 -5.26 4.96 -17.30
C HIS A 144 -5.83 4.59 -18.68
N ALA A 145 -6.49 3.44 -18.81
CA ALA A 145 -7.06 2.98 -20.07
C ALA A 145 -8.12 3.95 -20.63
N THR A 146 -8.94 4.52 -19.75
CA THR A 146 -9.95 5.51 -20.12
C THR A 146 -9.30 6.81 -20.55
N VAL A 147 -8.31 7.31 -19.81
CA VAL A 147 -7.67 8.58 -20.15
C VAL A 147 -6.84 8.47 -21.44
N LEU A 148 -6.10 7.38 -21.62
CA LEU A 148 -5.37 7.14 -22.87
C LEU A 148 -6.30 7.00 -24.07
N SER A 149 -7.47 6.36 -23.92
CA SER A 149 -8.43 6.28 -25.01
C SER A 149 -9.03 7.64 -25.36
N GLN A 150 -9.30 8.50 -24.37
CA GLN A 150 -9.75 9.88 -24.59
C GLN A 150 -8.69 10.70 -25.36
N ILE A 151 -7.44 10.71 -24.87
CA ILE A 151 -6.35 11.48 -25.50
C ILE A 151 -6.09 11.03 -26.93
N VAL A 152 -5.99 9.71 -27.17
CA VAL A 152 -5.71 9.19 -28.51
C VAL A 152 -6.91 9.38 -29.44
N ALA A 153 -8.13 9.29 -28.93
CA ALA A 153 -9.33 9.57 -29.71
C ALA A 153 -9.40 11.03 -30.16
N ASP A 154 -9.10 11.98 -29.26
CA ASP A 154 -9.09 13.42 -29.57
C ASP A 154 -8.07 13.75 -30.67
N GLU A 155 -6.86 13.19 -30.60
CA GLU A 155 -5.82 13.43 -31.62
C GLU A 155 -6.16 12.82 -32.99
N LEU A 156 -6.93 11.72 -33.03
CA LEU A 156 -7.27 11.00 -34.26
C LEU A 156 -8.69 11.28 -34.78
N GLY A 157 -9.46 12.15 -34.10
CA GLY A 157 -10.84 12.46 -34.46
C GLY A 157 -11.79 11.27 -34.35
N LEU A 158 -11.54 10.35 -33.43
CA LEU A 158 -12.32 9.13 -33.18
C LEU A 158 -13.11 9.24 -31.88
N ARG A 159 -13.89 8.21 -31.53
CA ARG A 159 -14.49 8.10 -30.19
C ARG A 159 -13.57 7.30 -29.28
N PRO A 160 -13.56 7.55 -27.95
CA PRO A 160 -12.78 6.74 -27.02
C PRO A 160 -13.08 5.23 -27.10
N THR A 161 -14.33 4.86 -27.42
CA THR A 161 -14.74 3.46 -27.61
C THR A 161 -14.17 2.80 -28.86
N ASP A 162 -13.60 3.57 -29.79
CA ASP A 162 -12.91 3.07 -30.98
C ASP A 162 -11.41 2.80 -30.69
N ILE A 163 -10.92 3.13 -29.48
CA ILE A 163 -9.52 2.95 -29.07
C ILE A 163 -9.40 1.81 -28.06
N ARG A 164 -8.61 0.79 -28.39
CA ARG A 164 -8.31 -0.33 -27.49
C ARG A 164 -7.00 -0.09 -26.75
N VAL A 165 -7.07 0.21 -25.46
CA VAL A 165 -5.86 0.35 -24.63
C VAL A 165 -5.49 -0.99 -24.02
N ASN A 166 -4.26 -1.44 -24.25
CA ASN A 166 -3.65 -2.58 -23.59
C ASN A 166 -2.90 -2.11 -22.34
N THR A 167 -3.38 -2.55 -21.18
CA THR A 167 -2.77 -2.29 -19.88
C THR A 167 -1.89 -3.43 -19.38
N GLU A 168 -1.82 -4.53 -20.13
CA GLU A 168 -0.83 -5.58 -19.89
C GLU A 168 0.51 -5.13 -20.47
N HIS A 169 1.51 -5.02 -19.60
CA HIS A 169 2.85 -4.60 -19.96
C HIS A 169 3.82 -5.79 -19.85
N ASP A 170 4.51 -6.10 -20.95
CA ASP A 170 5.51 -7.16 -21.04
C ASP A 170 6.84 -6.58 -21.51
N THR A 171 7.79 -6.51 -20.58
CA THR A 171 9.13 -5.95 -20.80
C THR A 171 9.97 -6.68 -21.86
N HIS A 172 9.58 -7.88 -22.30
CA HIS A 172 10.26 -8.56 -23.41
C HIS A 172 9.88 -8.00 -24.79
N LYS A 173 8.70 -7.37 -24.92
CA LYS A 173 8.15 -6.94 -26.23
C LYS A 173 7.70 -5.49 -26.27
N ASP A 174 7.32 -4.92 -25.13
CA ASP A 174 6.79 -3.57 -25.03
C ASP A 174 7.91 -2.59 -24.70
N PRO A 175 7.87 -1.36 -25.24
CA PRO A 175 8.89 -0.36 -24.96
C PRO A 175 8.79 0.12 -23.51
N TRP A 176 9.93 0.14 -22.81
CA TRP A 176 10.04 0.62 -21.44
C TRP A 176 11.40 1.28 -21.18
N SER A 177 11.49 2.00 -20.07
CA SER A 177 12.74 2.57 -19.53
C SER A 177 12.73 2.42 -18.01
N ILE A 178 13.83 2.79 -17.34
CA ILE A 178 14.03 2.65 -15.89
C ILE A 178 12.84 3.21 -15.08
N ALA A 179 12.23 4.30 -15.55
CA ALA A 179 11.12 4.95 -14.86
C ALA A 179 9.72 4.40 -15.23
N ALA A 180 9.61 3.30 -15.98
CA ALA A 180 8.31 2.73 -16.38
C ALA A 180 7.51 2.17 -15.17
N GLY A 181 6.20 2.08 -15.31
CA GLY A 181 5.26 1.63 -14.28
C GLY A 181 4.34 2.76 -13.80
N THR A 182 3.59 2.48 -12.73
CA THR A 182 2.71 3.45 -12.07
C THR A 182 3.16 3.69 -10.64
N TYR A 183 3.60 4.90 -10.35
CA TYR A 183 3.95 5.42 -9.03
C TYR A 183 4.15 6.95 -9.13
N SER A 184 4.20 7.66 -7.99
CA SER A 184 4.55 9.10 -7.91
C SER A 184 3.79 9.98 -8.91
N CYS A 185 2.48 9.73 -9.04
CA CYS A 185 1.59 10.42 -9.97
C CYS A 185 2.14 10.59 -11.41
N ARG A 186 2.99 9.68 -11.91
CA ARG A 186 3.75 9.91 -13.15
C ARG A 186 2.95 9.81 -14.45
N PHE A 187 1.75 9.25 -14.40
CA PHE A 187 0.95 8.98 -15.59
C PHE A 187 0.59 10.24 -16.37
N SER A 188 -0.03 11.22 -15.72
CA SER A 188 -0.51 12.46 -16.34
C SER A 188 0.62 13.30 -16.96
N PRO A 189 1.70 13.64 -16.24
CA PRO A 189 2.81 14.41 -16.81
C PRO A 189 3.76 13.59 -17.71
N GLY A 190 3.64 12.25 -17.71
CA GLY A 190 4.56 11.34 -18.36
C GLY A 190 3.91 10.52 -19.48
N THR A 191 3.30 9.39 -19.11
CA THR A 191 2.75 8.40 -20.06
C THR A 191 1.62 8.95 -20.92
N ALA A 192 0.73 9.79 -20.36
CA ALA A 192 -0.33 10.43 -21.12
C ALA A 192 0.23 11.35 -22.23
N VAL A 193 1.31 12.09 -21.92
CA VAL A 193 2.06 12.89 -22.91
C VAL A 193 2.66 11.99 -23.98
N ALA A 194 3.33 10.89 -23.60
CA ALA A 194 3.86 9.94 -24.58
C ALA A 194 2.75 9.36 -25.49
N GLY A 195 1.57 9.06 -24.93
CA GLY A 195 0.40 8.63 -25.69
C GLY A 195 -0.08 9.67 -26.70
N GLN A 196 -0.16 10.94 -26.29
CA GLN A 196 -0.50 12.06 -27.17
C GLN A 196 0.53 12.20 -28.31
N LEU A 197 1.81 12.16 -27.99
CA LEU A 197 2.89 12.29 -28.98
C LEU A 197 2.87 11.14 -30.00
N ALA A 198 2.61 9.90 -29.56
CA ALA A 198 2.48 8.75 -30.46
C ALA A 198 1.25 8.89 -31.37
N ALA A 199 0.11 9.36 -30.84
CA ALA A 199 -1.08 9.62 -31.63
C ALA A 199 -0.85 10.74 -32.66
N LYS A 200 -0.16 11.82 -32.30
CA LYS A 200 0.23 12.89 -33.23
C LYS A 200 1.09 12.39 -34.38
N LYS A 201 2.07 11.51 -34.12
CA LYS A 201 2.86 10.89 -35.21
C LYS A 201 2.00 10.09 -36.18
N ILE A 202 1.00 9.35 -35.67
CA ILE A 202 0.03 8.64 -36.51
C ILE A 202 -0.83 9.63 -37.30
N ARG A 203 -1.33 10.69 -36.65
CA ARG A 203 -2.11 11.76 -37.27
C ARG A 203 -1.33 12.40 -38.43
N ASP A 204 -0.07 12.77 -38.21
CA ASP A 204 0.78 13.42 -39.21
C ASP A 204 1.04 12.51 -40.42
N LYS A 205 1.28 11.21 -40.20
CA LYS A 205 1.39 10.21 -41.28
C LYS A 205 0.09 10.14 -42.09
N LEU A 206 -1.04 10.00 -41.41
CA LEU A 206 -2.36 9.93 -42.05
C LEU A 206 -2.71 11.22 -42.79
N ALA A 207 -2.36 12.39 -42.25
CA ALA A 207 -2.60 13.69 -42.86
C ALA A 207 -1.84 13.81 -44.19
N ARG A 208 -0.55 13.44 -44.21
CA ARG A 208 0.27 13.44 -45.43
C ARG A 208 -0.26 12.49 -46.51
N ILE A 209 -0.85 11.36 -46.12
CA ILE A 209 -1.45 10.38 -47.05
C ILE A 209 -2.81 10.90 -47.56
N ALA A 210 -3.65 11.42 -46.67
CA ALA A 210 -4.97 11.94 -47.02
C ALA A 210 -4.86 13.19 -47.91
N ALA A 211 -3.87 14.06 -47.66
CA ALA A 211 -3.60 15.28 -48.42
C ALA A 211 -3.53 15.03 -49.94
N GLN A 212 -2.86 13.95 -50.37
CA GLN A 212 -2.76 13.59 -51.79
C GLN A 212 -4.12 13.20 -52.39
N ASN A 213 -4.96 12.52 -51.61
CA ASN A 213 -6.29 12.08 -52.04
C ASN A 213 -7.32 13.22 -52.02
N LEU A 214 -7.19 14.13 -51.06
CA LEU A 214 -8.03 15.32 -50.89
C LEU A 214 -7.58 16.49 -51.79
N ASN A 215 -6.39 16.38 -52.40
CA ASN A 215 -5.74 17.41 -53.22
C ASN A 215 -5.55 18.75 -52.47
N ILE A 216 -5.07 18.69 -51.23
CA ILE A 216 -4.79 19.83 -50.36
C ILE A 216 -3.42 19.70 -49.66
N PRO A 217 -2.87 20.78 -49.10
CA PRO A 217 -1.74 20.73 -48.17
C PRO A 217 -2.01 19.88 -46.91
N ALA A 218 -0.99 19.22 -46.37
CA ALA A 218 -1.15 18.33 -45.20
C ALA A 218 -1.50 19.08 -43.91
N ASP A 219 -1.11 20.34 -43.78
CA ASP A 219 -1.43 21.25 -42.66
C ASP A 219 -2.86 21.85 -42.73
N GLN A 220 -3.59 21.54 -43.80
CA GLN A 220 -5.02 21.83 -43.97
C GLN A 220 -5.90 20.63 -43.62
N VAL A 221 -5.31 19.45 -43.38
CA VAL A 221 -6.06 18.23 -43.05
C VAL A 221 -6.47 18.22 -41.58
N GLU A 222 -7.76 18.04 -41.33
CA GLU A 222 -8.35 17.90 -40.00
C GLU A 222 -9.01 16.53 -39.80
N PHE A 223 -9.22 16.18 -38.53
CA PHE A 223 -9.75 14.89 -38.11
C PHE A 223 -10.99 15.10 -37.23
N GLY A 224 -12.05 14.34 -37.46
CA GLY A 224 -13.26 14.45 -36.65
C GLY A 224 -14.38 13.53 -37.11
N GLY A 225 -15.17 13.00 -36.17
CA GLY A 225 -16.29 12.11 -36.50
C GLY A 225 -15.90 10.85 -37.28
N GLY A 226 -14.67 10.37 -37.12
CA GLY A 226 -14.12 9.25 -37.90
C GLY A 226 -13.82 9.58 -39.36
N GLN A 227 -13.74 10.86 -39.70
CA GLN A 227 -13.37 11.39 -41.02
C GLN A 227 -12.06 12.15 -40.95
N ILE A 228 -11.38 12.21 -42.10
CA ILE A 228 -10.21 13.03 -42.39
C ILE A 228 -10.63 13.98 -43.51
N PHE A 229 -10.60 15.28 -43.30
CA PHE A 229 -11.24 16.25 -44.18
C PHE A 229 -10.43 17.53 -44.34
N ASP A 230 -10.77 18.30 -45.37
CA ASP A 230 -10.26 19.66 -45.58
C ASP A 230 -10.89 20.62 -44.57
N ARG A 231 -10.07 21.32 -43.76
CA ARG A 231 -10.51 22.34 -42.80
C ARG A 231 -11.44 23.38 -43.41
N ASP A 232 -11.19 23.80 -44.65
CA ASP A 232 -11.92 24.87 -45.32
C ASP A 232 -13.11 24.35 -46.13
N ASN A 233 -13.18 23.02 -46.34
CA ASN A 233 -14.29 22.35 -47.02
C ASN A 233 -14.55 20.95 -46.43
N PRO A 234 -15.26 20.83 -45.29
CA PRO A 234 -15.47 19.55 -44.61
C PRO A 234 -16.21 18.48 -45.44
N ASP A 235 -16.93 18.87 -46.50
CA ASP A 235 -17.57 17.93 -47.44
C ASP A 235 -16.52 17.15 -48.26
N ASN A 236 -15.32 17.71 -48.46
CA ASN A 236 -14.16 17.02 -49.03
C ASN A 236 -13.50 16.16 -47.93
N SER A 237 -13.99 14.94 -47.78
CA SER A 237 -13.62 14.05 -46.68
C SER A 237 -13.37 12.61 -47.10
N LEU A 238 -12.58 11.91 -46.30
CA LEU A 238 -12.29 10.49 -46.41
C LEU A 238 -12.51 9.82 -45.06
N SER A 239 -13.05 8.61 -45.05
CA SER A 239 -13.15 7.84 -43.81
C SER A 239 -11.75 7.53 -43.27
N PHE A 240 -11.54 7.74 -41.97
CA PHE A 240 -10.31 7.37 -41.26
C PHE A 240 -9.91 5.92 -41.56
N ARG A 241 -10.88 4.99 -41.49
CA ARG A 241 -10.66 3.57 -41.73
C ARG A 241 -10.21 3.29 -43.16
N ARG A 242 -10.72 4.05 -44.14
CA ARG A 242 -10.35 3.90 -45.55
C ARG A 242 -8.90 4.33 -45.78
N VAL A 243 -8.50 5.47 -45.23
CA VAL A 243 -7.11 5.96 -45.35
C VAL A 243 -6.16 5.01 -44.64
N ALA A 244 -6.49 4.61 -43.41
CA ALA A 244 -5.70 3.67 -42.61
C ALA A 244 -5.51 2.32 -43.34
N GLY A 245 -6.58 1.69 -43.80
CA GLY A 245 -6.51 0.42 -44.53
C GLY A 245 -5.74 0.52 -45.85
N GLY A 246 -5.83 1.67 -46.55
CA GLY A 246 -5.07 1.93 -47.77
C GLY A 246 -3.55 1.79 -47.57
N THR A 247 -3.04 2.21 -46.40
CA THR A 247 -1.61 2.11 -46.07
C THR A 247 -1.09 0.67 -46.00
N HIS A 248 -1.96 -0.29 -45.68
CA HIS A 248 -1.61 -1.70 -45.58
C HIS A 248 -1.75 -2.44 -46.92
N TRP A 249 -2.73 -2.04 -47.74
CA TRP A 249 -3.01 -2.70 -49.03
C TRP A 249 -2.25 -2.12 -50.22
N SER A 250 -1.84 -0.85 -50.16
CA SER A 250 -1.27 -0.13 -51.29
C SER A 250 -0.05 0.70 -50.89
N PRO A 251 1.04 0.06 -50.42
CA PRO A 251 2.24 0.77 -49.98
C PRO A 251 2.90 1.60 -51.08
N GLY A 252 2.71 1.25 -52.36
CA GLY A 252 3.19 2.05 -53.50
C GLY A 252 2.48 3.39 -53.69
N LEU A 253 1.38 3.65 -52.98
CA LEU A 253 0.67 4.94 -52.98
C LEU A 253 1.06 5.85 -51.80
N LEU A 254 2.01 5.41 -50.96
CA LEU A 254 2.49 6.24 -49.86
C LEU A 254 3.37 7.39 -50.40
N PRO A 255 3.38 8.55 -49.73
CA PRO A 255 4.31 9.63 -50.05
C PRO A 255 5.77 9.16 -50.05
N GLU A 256 6.59 9.75 -50.92
CA GLU A 256 8.01 9.42 -51.03
C GLU A 256 8.72 9.55 -49.67
N GLY A 257 9.58 8.58 -49.35
CA GLY A 257 10.33 8.53 -48.09
C GLY A 257 9.49 8.21 -46.85
N MET A 258 8.22 7.82 -47.00
CA MET A 258 7.38 7.37 -45.89
C MET A 258 7.44 5.85 -45.73
N ASP A 259 7.75 5.38 -44.52
CA ASP A 259 7.67 3.96 -44.18
C ASP A 259 6.22 3.48 -44.15
N ALA A 260 6.01 2.23 -44.58
CA ALA A 260 4.75 1.52 -44.44
C ALA A 260 4.43 1.21 -42.96
N ALA A 261 3.19 0.77 -42.73
CA ALA A 261 2.60 0.53 -41.41
C ALA A 261 2.30 1.79 -40.59
N LEU A 262 1.18 1.72 -39.87
CA LEU A 262 0.70 2.75 -38.96
C LEU A 262 0.95 2.31 -37.51
N ARG A 263 2.22 2.27 -37.13
CA ARG A 263 2.66 1.94 -35.78
C ARG A 263 3.75 2.90 -35.35
N GLU A 264 3.47 3.68 -34.32
CA GLU A 264 4.36 4.71 -33.82
C GLU A 264 4.58 4.58 -32.33
N THR A 265 5.84 4.59 -31.92
CA THR A 265 6.25 4.73 -30.53
C THR A 265 6.74 6.15 -30.31
N ALA A 266 6.27 6.78 -29.23
CA ALA A 266 6.80 8.05 -28.76
C ALA A 266 7.45 7.88 -27.40
N THR A 267 8.49 8.68 -27.20
CA THR A 267 9.26 8.76 -25.96
C THR A 267 9.15 10.19 -25.46
N TRP A 268 8.82 10.34 -24.19
CA TRP A 268 8.78 11.60 -23.49
C TRP A 268 9.85 11.61 -22.40
N ALA A 269 10.77 12.57 -22.49
CA ALA A 269 11.89 12.75 -21.57
C ALA A 269 12.04 14.26 -21.30
N PRO A 270 11.43 14.79 -20.23
CA PRO A 270 11.46 16.21 -19.94
C PRO A 270 12.86 16.69 -19.54
N THR A 271 13.29 17.81 -20.11
CA THR A 271 14.63 18.39 -19.89
C THR A 271 14.83 19.01 -18.50
N GLN A 272 13.76 19.25 -17.76
CA GLN A 272 13.74 19.81 -16.42
C GLN A 272 14.20 18.82 -15.34
N LEU A 273 14.29 17.52 -15.68
CA LEU A 273 14.73 16.47 -14.78
C LEU A 273 16.22 16.21 -14.99
N THR A 274 17.04 16.92 -14.23
CA THR A 274 18.51 16.87 -14.31
C THR A 274 19.12 16.28 -13.04
N SER A 275 20.40 15.92 -13.10
CA SER A 275 21.14 15.33 -11.98
C SER A 275 21.25 16.31 -10.80
N PRO A 276 21.39 15.82 -9.55
CA PRO A 276 21.68 16.69 -8.42
C PRO A 276 22.94 17.53 -8.62
N ASP A 277 22.94 18.75 -8.09
CA ASP A 277 24.16 19.57 -7.99
C ASP A 277 25.10 19.04 -6.88
N ASP A 278 26.26 19.67 -6.70
CA ASP A 278 27.26 19.25 -5.70
C ASP A 278 26.79 19.47 -4.24
N ASP A 279 25.72 20.25 -4.02
CA ASP A 279 25.09 20.49 -2.72
C ASP A 279 23.87 19.57 -2.50
N ASP A 280 23.76 18.49 -3.29
CA ASP A 280 22.67 17.51 -3.31
C ASP A 280 21.29 18.11 -3.59
N ARG A 281 21.22 19.29 -4.22
CA ARG A 281 19.95 19.90 -4.65
C ARG A 281 19.52 19.32 -5.97
N ILE A 282 18.24 18.96 -6.09
CA ILE A 282 17.68 18.34 -7.30
C ILE A 282 16.23 18.76 -7.51
N ASN A 283 15.84 18.93 -8.78
CA ASN A 283 14.43 18.93 -9.14
C ASN A 283 13.87 17.50 -9.06
N THR A 284 13.26 17.15 -7.92
CA THR A 284 12.85 15.77 -7.61
C THR A 284 11.68 15.27 -8.45
N SER A 285 10.87 16.16 -9.04
CA SER A 285 9.69 15.83 -9.84
C SER A 285 9.50 16.80 -11.01
N LEU A 286 8.76 16.39 -12.03
CA LEU A 286 8.51 17.24 -13.21
C LEU A 286 7.47 18.33 -12.91
N THR A 287 6.36 17.94 -12.31
CA THR A 287 5.22 18.82 -12.07
C THR A 287 4.91 18.92 -10.59
N TYR A 288 4.33 20.04 -10.17
CA TYR A 288 4.01 20.31 -8.77
C TYR A 288 2.57 20.84 -8.68
N GLY A 289 1.64 19.96 -8.31
CA GLY A 289 0.27 20.34 -7.95
C GLY A 289 0.22 21.03 -6.60
N PHE A 290 -0.94 21.56 -6.23
CA PHE A 290 -1.15 22.19 -4.92
C PHE A 290 -2.40 21.63 -4.25
N VAL A 291 -2.30 21.39 -2.95
CA VAL A 291 -3.39 20.88 -2.11
C VAL A 291 -3.52 21.78 -0.89
N PHE A 292 -4.73 22.22 -0.60
CA PHE A 292 -5.04 22.92 0.64
C PHE A 292 -6.25 22.30 1.31
N ASP A 293 -6.03 21.82 2.53
CA ASP A 293 -7.04 21.17 3.33
C ASP A 293 -7.37 22.01 4.55
N PHE A 294 -8.64 21.99 4.93
CA PHE A 294 -9.03 22.34 6.28
C PHE A 294 -10.15 21.44 6.78
N CYS A 295 -10.18 21.25 8.10
CA CYS A 295 -11.20 20.43 8.73
C CYS A 295 -11.60 20.99 10.09
N GLY A 296 -12.83 20.69 10.48
CA GLY A 296 -13.33 20.92 11.83
C GLY A 296 -13.58 19.58 12.48
N ILE A 297 -13.13 19.43 13.72
CA ILE A 297 -13.35 18.22 14.51
C ILE A 297 -13.98 18.57 15.84
N GLU A 298 -14.66 17.59 16.41
CA GLU A 298 -15.10 17.58 17.80
C GLU A 298 -14.51 16.36 18.51
N ILE A 299 -14.07 16.55 19.76
CA ILE A 299 -13.55 15.49 20.62
C ILE A 299 -14.55 15.29 21.76
N ASP A 300 -15.04 14.06 21.92
CA ASP A 300 -15.85 13.69 23.07
C ASP A 300 -14.96 13.64 24.33
N PRO A 301 -15.26 14.41 25.38
CA PRO A 301 -14.40 14.49 26.56
C PRO A 301 -14.45 13.23 27.43
N ASP A 302 -15.45 12.36 27.27
CA ASP A 302 -15.62 11.14 28.07
C ASP A 302 -15.06 9.91 27.35
N THR A 303 -15.23 9.82 26.02
CA THR A 303 -14.76 8.68 25.23
C THR A 303 -13.44 8.93 24.50
N ALA A 304 -13.01 10.20 24.41
CA ALA A 304 -11.87 10.65 23.63
C ALA A 304 -11.99 10.36 22.12
N GLU A 305 -13.20 10.06 21.64
CA GLU A 305 -13.48 9.82 20.23
C GLU A 305 -13.44 11.13 19.44
N ILE A 306 -12.80 11.09 18.27
CA ILE A 306 -12.73 12.23 17.34
C ILE A 306 -13.82 12.07 16.29
N ARG A 307 -14.72 13.05 16.21
CA ARG A 307 -15.68 13.18 15.12
C ARG A 307 -15.23 14.27 14.16
N ILE A 308 -15.10 13.94 12.88
CA ILE A 308 -14.88 14.92 11.82
C ILE A 308 -16.24 15.58 11.49
N ASP A 309 -16.41 16.87 11.84
CA ASP A 309 -17.62 17.65 11.52
C ASP A 309 -17.64 17.99 10.03
N LYS A 310 -16.52 18.47 9.50
CA LYS A 310 -16.36 18.79 8.08
C LYS A 310 -14.92 18.62 7.65
N TYR A 311 -14.73 18.15 6.43
CA TYR A 311 -13.44 18.13 5.75
C TYR A 311 -13.58 18.76 4.36
N VAL A 312 -12.72 19.73 4.05
CA VAL A 312 -12.63 20.37 2.73
C VAL A 312 -11.23 20.12 2.19
N THR A 313 -11.16 19.68 0.94
CA THR A 313 -9.89 19.43 0.23
C THR A 313 -9.92 20.14 -1.11
N MET A 314 -9.00 21.07 -1.31
CA MET A 314 -8.83 21.78 -2.56
C MET A 314 -7.63 21.23 -3.31
N HIS A 315 -7.80 20.90 -4.59
CA HIS A 315 -6.72 20.42 -5.46
C HIS A 315 -6.55 21.31 -6.70
N ASP A 316 -5.28 21.60 -7.02
CA ASP A 316 -4.85 22.13 -8.31
C ASP A 316 -3.90 21.13 -9.00
N PRO A 317 -4.44 20.18 -9.77
CA PRO A 317 -3.67 19.20 -10.54
C PRO A 317 -3.29 19.71 -11.94
N GLY A 318 -3.35 21.03 -12.19
CA GLY A 318 -3.32 21.58 -13.54
C GLY A 318 -4.52 21.11 -14.35
N ARG A 319 -4.34 20.82 -15.64
CA ARG A 319 -5.45 20.36 -16.49
C ARG A 319 -5.94 18.97 -16.08
N MET A 320 -7.20 18.86 -15.69
CA MET A 320 -7.88 17.60 -15.39
C MET A 320 -8.29 16.89 -16.69
N MET A 321 -7.60 15.80 -17.02
CA MET A 321 -7.92 15.01 -18.21
C MET A 321 -9.30 14.33 -18.11
N ASN A 322 -9.69 13.94 -16.91
CA ASN A 322 -11.00 13.37 -16.62
C ASN A 322 -11.42 13.73 -15.19
N PRO A 323 -12.27 14.75 -14.99
CA PRO A 323 -12.65 15.23 -13.66
C PRO A 323 -13.22 14.14 -12.75
N LYS A 324 -14.03 13.21 -13.30
CA LYS A 324 -14.62 12.11 -12.52
C LYS A 324 -13.56 11.13 -11.99
N ILE A 325 -12.49 10.90 -12.75
CA ILE A 325 -11.38 10.07 -12.29
C ILE A 325 -10.57 10.82 -11.23
N VAL A 326 -10.36 12.14 -11.40
CA VAL A 326 -9.69 12.98 -10.39
C VAL A 326 -10.45 12.92 -9.07
N ASP A 327 -11.77 13.15 -9.07
CA ASP A 327 -12.61 13.00 -7.88
C ASP A 327 -12.45 11.62 -7.22
N GLY A 328 -12.50 10.56 -8.04
CA GLY A 328 -12.31 9.18 -7.54
C GLY A 328 -10.94 8.93 -6.91
N GLN A 329 -9.87 9.53 -7.44
CA GLN A 329 -8.53 9.47 -6.84
C GLN A 329 -8.49 10.24 -5.52
N VAL A 330 -9.07 11.43 -5.47
CA VAL A 330 -9.14 12.23 -4.24
C VAL A 330 -9.89 11.49 -3.15
N TYR A 331 -11.09 10.94 -3.42
CA TYR A 331 -11.83 10.12 -2.46
C TYR A 331 -11.02 8.92 -1.95
N GLY A 332 -10.34 8.20 -2.83
CA GLY A 332 -9.51 7.05 -2.45
C GLY A 332 -8.32 7.45 -1.58
N SER A 333 -7.61 8.51 -1.96
CA SER A 333 -6.46 9.03 -1.22
C SER A 333 -6.87 9.59 0.14
N PHE A 334 -8.02 10.26 0.23
CA PHE A 334 -8.60 10.74 1.48
C PHE A 334 -8.95 9.58 2.41
N GLY A 335 -9.65 8.54 1.92
CA GLY A 335 -10.00 7.38 2.73
C GLY A 335 -8.78 6.65 3.30
N GLN A 336 -7.73 6.45 2.49
CA GLN A 336 -6.45 5.90 2.97
C GLN A 336 -5.78 6.81 4.00
N ALA A 337 -5.86 8.12 3.80
CA ALA A 337 -5.24 9.08 4.69
C ALA A 337 -5.96 9.18 6.04
N ILE A 338 -7.29 9.00 6.09
CA ILE A 338 -8.03 8.82 7.35
C ILE A 338 -7.53 7.58 8.09
N GLY A 339 -7.31 6.47 7.39
CA GLY A 339 -6.72 5.26 7.94
C GLY A 339 -5.37 5.53 8.60
N ALA A 340 -4.42 6.10 7.84
CA ALA A 340 -3.10 6.47 8.35
C ALA A 340 -3.14 7.50 9.50
N ALA A 341 -4.12 8.40 9.50
CA ALA A 341 -4.23 9.45 10.51
C ALA A 341 -4.85 8.97 11.82
N MET A 342 -5.81 8.04 11.78
CA MET A 342 -6.68 7.73 12.92
C MET A 342 -6.60 6.27 13.38
N TYR A 343 -6.17 5.33 12.54
CA TYR A 343 -6.38 3.89 12.78
C TYR A 343 -5.14 3.01 12.57
N GLU A 344 -4.41 3.20 11.49
CA GLU A 344 -3.42 2.23 11.00
C GLU A 344 -2.07 2.35 11.74
N GLU A 345 -1.59 1.24 12.32
CA GLU A 345 -0.29 1.16 12.99
C GLU A 345 0.34 -0.22 12.86
N PHE A 346 1.63 -0.27 12.53
CA PHE A 346 2.43 -1.49 12.67
C PHE A 346 2.99 -1.57 14.09
N CYS A 347 2.38 -2.42 14.90
CA CYS A 347 2.70 -2.57 16.32
C CYS A 347 3.65 -3.75 16.54
N TYR A 348 4.65 -3.55 17.39
CA TYR A 348 5.59 -4.59 17.80
C TYR A 348 5.68 -4.63 19.33
N ALA A 349 5.78 -5.81 19.92
CA ALA A 349 6.09 -5.98 21.34
C ALA A 349 7.57 -5.74 21.63
N ASP A 350 7.93 -5.61 22.91
CA ASP A 350 9.31 -5.39 23.37
C ASP A 350 10.27 -6.52 22.96
N ASP A 351 9.77 -7.73 22.73
CA ASP A 351 10.54 -8.89 22.25
C ASP A 351 10.67 -8.94 20.71
N GLY A 352 10.11 -7.96 20.00
CA GLY A 352 10.10 -7.88 18.54
C GLY A 352 8.94 -8.64 17.87
N SER A 353 8.00 -9.23 18.62
CA SER A 353 6.83 -9.90 18.05
C SER A 353 5.91 -8.90 17.33
N PHE A 354 5.46 -9.23 16.12
CA PHE A 354 4.56 -8.37 15.33
C PHE A 354 3.10 -8.54 15.76
N LEU A 355 2.48 -7.45 16.23
CA LEU A 355 1.19 -7.46 16.92
C LEU A 355 -0.02 -7.07 16.06
N SER A 356 0.21 -6.47 14.88
CA SER A 356 -0.85 -6.02 13.96
C SER A 356 -0.79 -6.68 12.59
N GLY A 357 -0.58 -8.00 12.56
CA GLY A 357 -0.47 -8.78 11.32
C GLY A 357 -1.78 -9.18 10.66
N THR A 358 -2.94 -8.74 11.17
CA THR A 358 -4.28 -9.09 10.65
C THR A 358 -5.19 -7.87 10.64
N PHE A 359 -6.27 -7.86 9.85
CA PHE A 359 -7.25 -6.78 9.87
C PHE A 359 -8.12 -6.71 11.14
N ALA A 360 -7.97 -7.64 12.09
CA ALA A 360 -8.54 -7.47 13.42
C ALA A 360 -7.73 -6.46 14.26
N ASP A 361 -6.45 -6.26 13.92
CA ASP A 361 -5.50 -5.42 14.67
C ASP A 361 -4.97 -4.24 13.84
N TYR A 362 -4.82 -4.42 12.52
CA TYR A 362 -4.51 -3.35 11.56
C TYR A 362 -5.82 -2.81 11.01
N LEU A 363 -6.28 -1.74 11.63
CA LEU A 363 -7.62 -1.19 11.41
C LEU A 363 -7.66 -0.38 10.10
N VAL A 364 -8.12 -1.02 9.03
CA VAL A 364 -8.43 -0.34 7.77
C VAL A 364 -9.82 0.30 7.91
N PRO A 365 -9.97 1.62 7.67
CA PRO A 365 -11.25 2.29 7.86
C PRO A 365 -12.31 1.80 6.87
N THR A 366 -13.56 1.81 7.29
CA THR A 366 -14.72 1.47 6.45
C THR A 366 -15.49 2.72 6.03
N ALA A 367 -16.59 2.53 5.30
CA ALA A 367 -17.49 3.64 4.94
C ALA A 367 -18.14 4.32 6.16
N MET A 368 -18.08 3.73 7.35
CA MET A 368 -18.63 4.33 8.57
C MET A 368 -17.66 5.32 9.22
N GLU A 369 -16.36 5.15 9.01
CA GLU A 369 -15.31 6.00 9.59
C GLU A 369 -14.86 7.12 8.63
N VAL A 370 -15.01 6.94 7.32
CA VAL A 370 -14.59 7.91 6.31
C VAL A 370 -15.76 8.83 5.94
N PRO A 371 -15.76 10.11 6.37
CA PRO A 371 -16.79 11.05 5.94
C PRO A 371 -16.63 11.38 4.45
N GLU A 372 -17.68 11.92 3.82
CA GLU A 372 -17.54 12.46 2.47
C GLU A 372 -16.87 13.84 2.54
N PRO A 373 -15.66 14.02 1.96
CA PRO A 373 -15.03 15.33 1.91
C PRO A 373 -15.72 16.23 0.88
N GLN A 374 -15.73 17.53 1.13
CA GLN A 374 -16.09 18.51 0.11
C GLN A 374 -14.87 18.75 -0.79
N LEU A 375 -15.02 18.43 -2.08
CA LEU A 375 -13.97 18.63 -3.09
C LEU A 375 -14.08 20.03 -3.69
N VAL A 376 -12.95 20.71 -3.81
CA VAL A 376 -12.80 21.99 -4.54
C VAL A 376 -11.66 21.82 -5.54
N HIS A 377 -11.85 22.26 -6.79
CA HIS A 377 -10.83 22.12 -7.82
C HIS A 377 -10.54 23.45 -8.50
N MET A 378 -9.29 23.66 -8.89
CA MET A 378 -8.92 24.65 -9.88
C MET A 378 -7.85 24.10 -10.82
N GLU A 379 -7.58 24.80 -11.92
CA GLU A 379 -6.58 24.37 -12.90
C GLU A 379 -5.55 25.47 -13.16
N THR A 380 -4.30 25.25 -12.74
CA THR A 380 -3.14 26.01 -13.18
C THR A 380 -2.22 25.11 -14.02
N PRO A 381 -2.35 25.13 -15.37
CA PRO A 381 -1.63 24.19 -16.23
C PRO A 381 -0.11 24.22 -16.04
N SER A 382 0.52 23.05 -16.12
CA SER A 382 1.99 22.96 -16.15
C SER A 382 2.56 23.50 -17.46
N PRO A 383 3.53 24.43 -17.45
CA PRO A 383 4.24 24.84 -18.66
C PRO A 383 5.24 23.79 -19.15
N PHE A 384 5.52 22.74 -18.35
CA PHE A 384 6.52 21.72 -18.67
C PHE A 384 5.94 20.51 -19.41
N THR A 385 4.61 20.36 -19.46
CA THR A 385 3.96 19.24 -20.13
C THR A 385 3.05 19.74 -21.26
N PRO A 386 3.05 19.11 -22.45
CA PRO A 386 2.16 19.51 -23.56
C PRO A 386 0.66 19.43 -23.24
N LEU A 387 0.30 18.61 -22.25
CA LEU A 387 -1.08 18.45 -21.80
C LEU A 387 -1.47 19.45 -20.71
N GLY A 388 -0.51 20.14 -20.09
CA GLY A 388 -0.76 21.02 -18.95
C GLY A 388 -1.21 20.29 -17.68
N ALA A 389 -1.27 18.95 -17.69
CA ALA A 389 -1.69 18.12 -16.57
C ALA A 389 -0.54 17.85 -15.59
N LYS A 390 -0.87 17.75 -14.30
CA LYS A 390 0.02 17.38 -13.19
C LYS A 390 -0.49 16.11 -12.49
N GLY A 391 0.13 15.75 -11.37
CA GLY A 391 -0.34 14.67 -10.48
C GLY A 391 -1.57 15.06 -9.65
N ALA A 392 -2.36 14.08 -9.22
CA ALA A 392 -3.63 14.32 -8.51
C ALA A 392 -4.09 13.16 -7.59
N ALA A 393 -3.23 12.18 -7.29
CA ALA A 393 -3.65 10.92 -6.67
C ALA A 393 -3.07 10.69 -5.27
N GLU A 394 -2.04 11.42 -4.88
CA GLU A 394 -1.31 11.20 -3.62
C GLU A 394 -1.49 12.38 -2.63
N GLY A 395 -2.12 13.47 -3.08
CA GLY A 395 -2.34 14.71 -2.32
C GLY A 395 -2.80 14.51 -0.87
N ASN A 396 -3.97 13.89 -0.66
CA ASN A 396 -4.53 13.73 0.69
C ASN A 396 -3.74 12.78 1.59
N CYS A 397 -3.04 11.79 1.01
CA CYS A 397 -2.13 10.94 1.77
C CYS A 397 -1.00 11.77 2.43
N MET A 398 -0.77 13.00 1.98
CA MET A 398 0.22 13.92 2.55
C MET A 398 -0.41 14.98 3.46
N SER A 399 -1.55 15.56 3.08
CA SER A 399 -2.19 16.68 3.80
C SER A 399 -3.11 16.23 4.94
N THR A 400 -3.89 15.17 4.76
CA THR A 400 -4.94 14.79 5.73
C THR A 400 -4.44 14.41 7.11
N PRO A 401 -3.36 13.62 7.27
CA PRO A 401 -2.88 13.28 8.60
C PRO A 401 -2.45 14.49 9.41
N VAL A 402 -1.82 15.48 8.77
CA VAL A 402 -1.38 16.70 9.47
C VAL A 402 -2.50 17.72 9.65
N CYS A 403 -3.46 17.79 8.73
CA CYS A 403 -4.67 18.59 8.90
C CYS A 403 -5.44 18.13 10.15
N LEU A 404 -5.67 16.82 10.31
CA LEU A 404 -6.33 16.27 11.50
C LEU A 404 -5.50 16.45 12.76
N ALA A 405 -4.18 16.23 12.71
CA ALA A 405 -3.31 16.47 13.86
C ALA A 405 -3.32 17.95 14.31
N ASN A 406 -3.33 18.88 13.35
CA ASN A 406 -3.48 20.32 13.62
C ASN A 406 -4.84 20.63 14.28
N ALA A 407 -5.92 20.00 13.81
CA ALA A 407 -7.26 20.18 14.39
C ALA A 407 -7.35 19.64 15.82
N VAL A 408 -6.72 18.49 16.11
CA VAL A 408 -6.63 17.94 17.47
C VAL A 408 -5.78 18.85 18.39
N CYS A 409 -4.67 19.37 17.89
CA CYS A 409 -3.84 20.30 18.65
C CYS A 409 -4.61 21.59 18.99
N ASP A 410 -5.38 22.13 18.04
CA ASP A 410 -6.26 23.29 18.28
C ASP A 410 -7.36 22.95 19.30
N ALA A 411 -8.01 21.78 19.18
CA ALA A 411 -9.08 21.37 20.10
C ALA A 411 -8.62 21.19 21.55
N LEU A 412 -7.43 20.63 21.75
CA LEU A 412 -6.89 20.31 23.07
C LEU A 412 -5.95 21.38 23.65
N GLY A 413 -5.54 22.37 22.84
CA GLY A 413 -4.58 23.39 23.25
C GLY A 413 -3.18 22.81 23.53
N ILE A 414 -2.73 21.83 22.74
CA ILE A 414 -1.44 21.15 22.92
C ILE A 414 -0.47 21.43 21.76
N ASP A 415 0.83 21.36 22.08
CA ASP A 415 1.90 21.67 21.12
C ASP A 415 2.14 20.61 20.05
N ASN A 416 1.77 19.35 20.29
CA ASN A 416 2.00 18.27 19.35
C ASN A 416 1.18 17.02 19.68
N ILE A 417 0.95 16.20 18.65
CA ILE A 417 0.43 14.86 18.79
C ILE A 417 1.03 13.91 17.74
N VAL A 418 1.08 12.62 18.04
CA VAL A 418 1.60 11.57 17.18
C VAL A 418 0.44 10.74 16.65
N VAL A 419 0.40 10.53 15.33
CA VAL A 419 -0.58 9.65 14.66
C VAL A 419 -0.21 8.16 14.85
N PRO A 420 -1.18 7.22 14.78
CA PRO A 420 -2.61 7.45 14.61
C PRO A 420 -3.26 8.10 15.83
N LEU A 421 -4.29 8.93 15.60
CA LEU A 421 -5.05 9.69 16.60
C LEU A 421 -6.09 8.80 17.30
N THR A 422 -5.63 7.72 17.92
CA THR A 422 -6.52 6.74 18.56
C THR A 422 -7.16 7.32 19.83
N PRO A 423 -8.40 6.90 20.20
CA PRO A 423 -9.03 7.35 21.44
C PRO A 423 -8.16 7.13 22.68
N ALA A 424 -7.38 6.05 22.73
CA ALA A 424 -6.45 5.81 23.84
C ALA A 424 -5.35 6.89 23.95
N LYS A 425 -4.77 7.33 22.82
CA LYS A 425 -3.77 8.41 22.81
C LYS A 425 -4.39 9.76 23.18
N ILE A 426 -5.63 10.03 22.74
CA ILE A 426 -6.37 11.24 23.10
C ILE A 426 -6.76 11.24 24.58
N SER A 427 -7.24 10.10 25.09
CA SER A 427 -7.61 9.88 26.49
C SER A 427 -6.43 10.12 27.44
N ALA A 428 -5.24 9.64 27.09
CA ALA A 428 -4.02 9.90 27.87
C ALA A 428 -3.69 11.40 27.97
N VAL A 429 -4.00 12.20 26.94
CA VAL A 429 -3.84 13.66 26.98
C VAL A 429 -4.91 14.32 27.85
N LEU A 430 -6.16 13.87 27.77
CA LEU A 430 -7.30 14.46 28.49
C LEU A 430 -7.31 14.13 29.98
N HIS A 431 -6.98 12.89 30.35
CA HIS A 431 -7.18 12.35 31.69
C HIS A 431 -5.87 11.99 32.41
N GLY A 432 -4.74 11.99 31.70
CA GLY A 432 -3.45 11.54 32.22
C GLY A 432 -3.30 10.01 32.21
N ASP A 433 -2.34 9.51 32.97
CA ASP A 433 -2.07 8.07 33.06
C ASP A 433 -3.23 7.31 33.72
N GLU A 434 -3.61 6.17 33.15
CA GLU A 434 -4.61 5.30 33.74
C GLU A 434 -4.14 4.83 35.13
N PRO A 435 -4.95 5.02 36.19
CA PRO A 435 -4.58 4.58 37.52
C PRO A 435 -4.39 3.07 37.56
N ALA A 436 -3.35 2.62 38.27
CA ALA A 436 -3.05 1.20 38.41
C ALA A 436 -4.29 0.42 38.87
N ARG A 437 -4.56 -0.72 38.22
CA ARG A 437 -5.67 -1.61 38.58
C ARG A 437 -5.61 -1.90 40.08
N PRO A 438 -6.72 -1.75 40.83
CA PRO A 438 -6.76 -2.09 42.25
C PRO A 438 -6.33 -3.56 42.47
N GLU A 439 -5.49 -3.81 43.48
CA GLU A 439 -4.94 -5.15 43.80
C GLU A 439 -6.03 -6.21 44.10
N THR A 440 -7.28 -5.80 44.28
CA THR A 440 -8.41 -6.69 44.60
C THR A 440 -9.32 -6.88 43.40
N SER A 441 -8.86 -7.66 42.45
CA SER A 441 -9.74 -8.46 41.60
C SER A 441 -8.91 -9.61 41.09
N GLU A 442 -8.87 -10.71 41.85
CA GLU A 442 -8.82 -12.01 41.19
C GLU A 442 -9.94 -11.96 40.15
N ALA A 443 -9.57 -11.79 38.88
CA ALA A 443 -10.53 -11.99 37.82
C ALA A 443 -11.02 -13.42 38.03
N PRO A 444 -12.34 -13.66 38.23
CA PRO A 444 -12.83 -15.03 38.16
C PRO A 444 -12.35 -15.55 36.83
N ALA A 445 -11.59 -16.66 36.84
CA ALA A 445 -11.05 -17.27 35.63
C ALA A 445 -12.20 -17.29 34.62
N ALA A 446 -12.10 -16.43 33.60
CA ALA A 446 -13.17 -16.30 32.64
C ALA A 446 -13.29 -17.70 32.04
N LYS A 447 -14.41 -18.39 32.30
CA LYS A 447 -14.85 -19.49 31.46
C LYS A 447 -15.15 -18.85 30.10
N THR A 448 -14.09 -18.58 29.36
CA THR A 448 -14.16 -18.25 27.97
C THR A 448 -14.64 -19.53 27.32
N GLU A 449 -15.68 -19.45 26.51
CA GLU A 449 -15.99 -20.47 25.51
C GLU A 449 -14.84 -20.48 24.49
N GLY A 450 -13.64 -20.88 24.92
CA GLY A 450 -12.51 -21.09 24.03
C GLY A 450 -12.88 -22.20 23.06
N SER A 451 -12.55 -22.04 21.78
CA SER A 451 -12.71 -23.12 20.82
C SER A 451 -11.81 -24.27 21.24
N ALA A 452 -12.38 -25.32 21.83
CA ALA A 452 -11.65 -26.52 22.20
C ALA A 452 -11.15 -27.19 20.92
N LEU A 453 -9.83 -27.15 20.73
CA LEU A 453 -9.16 -27.88 19.67
C LEU A 453 -8.99 -29.32 20.14
N THR A 454 -9.71 -30.24 19.49
CA THR A 454 -9.59 -31.68 19.77
C THR A 454 -8.95 -32.41 18.61
N GLY A 455 -8.24 -33.50 18.89
CA GLY A 455 -7.64 -34.34 17.86
C GLY A 455 -7.29 -35.71 18.37
N ALA A 456 -7.15 -36.67 17.45
CA ALA A 456 -6.67 -38.01 17.75
C ALA A 456 -5.89 -38.57 16.55
N GLY A 457 -5.02 -39.54 16.80
CA GLY A 457 -4.25 -40.19 15.76
C GLY A 457 -3.40 -41.34 16.26
N ASP A 458 -2.58 -41.86 15.36
CA ASP A 458 -1.60 -42.88 15.67
C ASP A 458 -0.27 -42.62 14.96
N ALA A 459 0.82 -43.10 15.57
CA ALA A 459 2.16 -43.06 15.03
C ALA A 459 2.87 -44.40 15.28
N PHE A 460 3.84 -44.74 14.43
CA PHE A 460 4.65 -45.95 14.59
C PHE A 460 6.10 -45.56 14.86
N VAL A 461 6.69 -46.14 15.90
CA VAL A 461 8.10 -45.97 16.27
C VAL A 461 8.79 -47.33 16.22
N PRO A 462 9.89 -47.52 15.45
CA PRO A 462 10.56 -48.81 15.28
C PRO A 462 11.47 -49.15 16.48
N ALA A 463 10.90 -49.15 17.69
CA ALA A 463 11.59 -49.45 18.94
C ALA A 463 10.65 -50.13 19.93
N ALA A 464 11.19 -50.80 20.95
CA ALA A 464 10.37 -51.48 21.96
C ALA A 464 9.57 -50.46 22.80
N PRO A 465 8.36 -50.80 23.29
CA PRO A 465 7.53 -49.84 24.05
C PRO A 465 8.26 -49.24 25.25
N ILE A 466 9.13 -50.03 25.91
CA ILE A 466 9.92 -49.57 27.04
C ILE A 466 11.00 -48.53 26.67
N GLU A 467 11.52 -48.57 25.45
CA GLU A 467 12.53 -47.60 24.95
C GLU A 467 11.87 -46.28 24.56
N VAL A 468 10.70 -46.36 23.93
CA VAL A 468 9.85 -45.20 23.65
C VAL A 468 9.43 -44.53 24.97
N TRP A 469 8.97 -45.33 25.93
CA TRP A 469 8.55 -44.86 27.26
C TRP A 469 9.69 -44.13 28.00
N ARG A 470 10.91 -44.68 28.00
CA ARG A 470 12.06 -44.02 28.63
C ARG A 470 12.42 -42.69 27.96
N THR A 471 12.36 -42.64 26.64
CA THR A 471 12.64 -41.41 25.88
C THR A 471 11.63 -40.31 26.16
N MET A 472 10.35 -40.66 26.37
CA MET A 472 9.31 -39.69 26.75
C MET A 472 9.50 -39.13 28.17
N LEU A 473 10.25 -39.80 29.04
CA LEU A 473 10.49 -39.40 30.43
C LEU A 473 11.90 -38.82 30.68
N ASP A 474 12.79 -38.86 29.69
CA ASP A 474 14.14 -38.30 29.79
C ASP A 474 14.12 -36.83 29.33
N PRO A 475 14.40 -35.84 30.19
CA PRO A 475 14.36 -34.43 29.83
C PRO A 475 15.30 -34.07 28.66
N THR A 476 16.48 -34.68 28.61
CA THR A 476 17.47 -34.38 27.55
C THR A 476 17.00 -34.95 26.22
N ALA A 477 16.47 -36.17 26.22
CA ALA A 477 15.96 -36.79 25.01
C ALA A 477 14.65 -36.12 24.55
N LEU A 478 13.78 -35.72 25.47
CA LEU A 478 12.51 -35.06 25.20
C LEU A 478 12.72 -33.66 24.59
N ALA A 479 13.69 -32.88 25.08
CA ALA A 479 14.04 -31.58 24.51
C ALA A 479 14.40 -31.66 23.02
N ALA A 480 15.15 -32.70 22.61
CA ALA A 480 15.51 -32.92 21.21
C ALA A 480 14.30 -33.28 20.31
N VAL A 481 13.24 -33.84 20.92
CA VAL A 481 12.04 -34.30 20.22
C VAL A 481 11.01 -33.18 20.04
N ILE A 482 10.93 -32.21 20.97
CA ILE A 482 9.97 -31.11 20.91
C ILE A 482 10.34 -30.11 19.78
N PRO A 483 9.45 -29.87 18.79
CA PRO A 483 9.70 -28.89 17.74
C PRO A 483 9.88 -27.47 18.29
N GLY A 484 10.96 -26.79 17.88
CA GLY A 484 11.22 -25.40 18.27
C GLY A 484 11.63 -25.18 19.72
N CYS A 485 11.98 -26.25 20.46
CA CYS A 485 12.46 -26.17 21.85
C CYS A 485 13.87 -25.57 21.91
N HIS A 486 14.02 -24.51 22.70
CA HIS A 486 15.29 -23.85 23.02
C HIS A 486 15.85 -24.34 24.36
N SER A 487 14.97 -24.57 25.34
CA SER A 487 15.30 -25.12 26.65
C SER A 487 14.14 -25.98 27.18
N LEU A 488 14.48 -26.95 28.03
CA LEU A 488 13.53 -27.78 28.78
C LEU A 488 14.10 -28.05 30.18
N ASP A 489 13.50 -27.42 31.18
CA ASP A 489 13.91 -27.53 32.57
C ASP A 489 12.92 -28.43 33.33
N LEU A 490 13.43 -29.42 34.05
CA LEU A 490 12.62 -30.19 35.01
C LEU A 490 12.40 -29.33 36.26
N VAL A 491 11.16 -28.95 36.52
CA VAL A 491 10.80 -28.07 37.64
C VAL A 491 10.48 -28.90 38.89
N GLU A 492 9.70 -29.97 38.72
CA GLU A 492 9.33 -30.94 39.76
C GLU A 492 9.26 -32.35 39.15
N GLU A 493 9.06 -33.38 39.97
CA GLU A 493 8.89 -34.75 39.46
C GLU A 493 7.73 -34.77 38.44
N ASN A 494 8.04 -35.19 37.21
CA ASN A 494 7.09 -35.23 36.09
C ASN A 494 6.54 -33.86 35.64
N SER A 495 7.20 -32.74 35.98
CA SER A 495 6.79 -31.38 35.59
C SER A 495 7.94 -30.60 34.94
N TYR A 496 7.66 -30.02 33.77
CA TYR A 496 8.65 -29.42 32.88
C TYR A 496 8.26 -28.00 32.48
N ARG A 497 9.26 -27.14 32.33
CA ARG A 497 9.13 -25.81 31.72
C ARG A 497 9.99 -25.73 30.48
N ALA A 498 9.40 -25.35 29.35
CA ALA A 498 10.10 -25.26 28.06
C ALA A 498 9.97 -23.87 27.45
N GLU A 499 11.03 -23.36 26.85
CA GLU A 499 10.94 -22.23 25.92
C GLU A 499 10.83 -22.77 24.49
N VAL A 500 9.73 -22.48 23.80
CA VAL A 500 9.45 -23.00 22.45
C VAL A 500 9.12 -21.87 21.48
N SER A 501 9.65 -21.96 20.27
CA SER A 501 9.21 -21.11 19.15
C SER A 501 8.19 -21.85 18.31
N LEU A 502 6.96 -21.34 18.28
CA LEU A 502 5.86 -21.89 17.51
C LEU A 502 5.41 -20.89 16.45
N GLY A 503 5.08 -21.42 15.26
CA GLY A 503 4.59 -20.63 14.14
C GLY A 503 3.37 -21.26 13.49
N VAL A 504 2.29 -20.49 13.37
CA VAL A 504 1.05 -20.89 12.69
C VAL A 504 0.69 -19.84 11.64
N GLY A 505 0.88 -20.18 10.36
CA GLY A 505 0.68 -19.25 9.24
C GLY A 505 1.62 -18.03 9.31
N PRO A 506 1.10 -16.78 9.26
CA PRO A 506 1.92 -15.57 9.35
C PRO A 506 2.38 -15.26 10.77
N VAL A 507 1.82 -15.94 11.78
CA VAL A 507 2.09 -15.67 13.19
C VAL A 507 3.23 -16.55 13.68
N ARG A 508 4.29 -15.94 14.22
CA ARG A 508 5.41 -16.62 14.90
C ARG A 508 5.70 -15.93 16.22
N GLY A 509 5.96 -16.70 17.26
CA GLY A 509 6.29 -16.16 18.56
C GLY A 509 7.10 -17.14 19.41
N ARG A 510 7.76 -16.60 20.44
CA ARG A 510 8.33 -17.39 21.53
C ARG A 510 7.29 -17.53 22.63
N PHE A 511 7.18 -18.75 23.16
CA PHE A 511 6.21 -19.11 24.19
C PHE A 511 6.91 -19.87 25.30
N ILE A 512 6.39 -19.70 26.52
CA ILE A 512 6.79 -20.50 27.67
C ILE A 512 5.73 -21.59 27.85
N ALA A 513 6.14 -22.84 27.69
CA ALA A 513 5.30 -24.01 27.91
C ALA A 513 5.55 -24.58 29.31
N ASN A 514 4.50 -24.89 30.05
CA ASN A 514 4.57 -25.69 31.27
C ASN A 514 3.83 -27.00 31.02
N VAL A 515 4.48 -28.15 31.22
CA VAL A 515 3.94 -29.47 30.91
C VAL A 515 4.13 -30.41 32.10
N GLY A 516 3.04 -31.00 32.58
CA GLY A 516 3.03 -32.07 33.57
C GLY A 516 2.64 -33.42 32.98
N LEU A 517 3.23 -34.49 33.49
CA LEU A 517 2.90 -35.88 33.18
C LEU A 517 2.19 -36.52 34.38
N THR A 518 1.01 -37.10 34.14
CA THR A 518 0.19 -37.79 35.15
C THR A 518 -0.29 -39.15 34.62
N ASP A 519 -0.92 -39.94 35.49
CA ASP A 519 -1.52 -41.24 35.14
C ASP A 519 -0.55 -42.19 34.42
N LEU A 520 0.67 -42.30 34.94
CA LEU A 520 1.75 -43.08 34.35
C LEU A 520 1.56 -44.59 34.61
N GLU A 521 1.20 -45.35 33.58
CA GLU A 521 1.19 -46.82 33.60
C GLU A 521 2.32 -47.35 32.73
N ALA A 522 3.51 -47.60 33.29
CA ALA A 522 4.67 -47.99 32.50
C ALA A 522 4.55 -49.42 31.91
N PRO A 523 4.91 -49.66 30.63
CA PRO A 523 5.22 -48.72 29.55
C PRO A 523 4.01 -48.48 28.62
N GLN A 524 2.78 -48.53 29.14
CA GLN A 524 1.54 -48.63 28.39
C GLN A 524 0.83 -47.30 28.16
N SER A 525 0.78 -46.38 29.14
CA SER A 525 0.00 -45.14 28.97
C SER A 525 0.46 -43.98 29.86
N ALA A 526 0.27 -42.75 29.38
CA ALA A 526 0.55 -41.51 30.11
C ALA A 526 -0.42 -40.40 29.69
N THR A 527 -0.72 -39.48 30.62
CA THR A 527 -1.45 -38.25 30.34
C THR A 527 -0.50 -37.05 30.41
N LEU A 528 -0.46 -36.26 29.35
CA LEU A 528 0.23 -34.98 29.29
C LEU A 528 -0.78 -33.88 29.56
N SER A 529 -0.49 -32.98 30.48
CA SER A 529 -1.29 -31.77 30.71
C SER A 529 -0.37 -30.56 30.70
N GLY A 530 -0.83 -29.42 30.23
CA GLY A 530 0.05 -28.26 30.19
C GLY A 530 -0.58 -27.04 29.57
N GLY A 531 0.17 -25.95 29.59
CA GLY A 531 -0.23 -24.70 28.98
C GLY A 531 0.93 -23.94 28.36
N LEU A 532 0.59 -23.08 27.42
CA LEU A 532 1.50 -22.15 26.77
C LEU A 532 1.04 -20.74 27.14
N ASP A 533 1.97 -19.86 27.49
CA ASP A 533 1.70 -18.45 27.69
C ASP A 533 2.64 -17.59 26.85
N GLY A 534 2.13 -16.51 26.28
CA GLY A 534 2.87 -15.63 25.38
C GLY A 534 2.10 -14.39 24.93
N PRO A 535 2.79 -13.46 24.24
CA PRO A 535 2.25 -12.12 23.91
C PRO A 535 1.04 -12.14 22.97
N LEU A 536 0.83 -13.25 22.26
CA LEU A 536 -0.24 -13.40 21.27
C LEU A 536 -1.44 -14.20 21.81
N GLY A 537 -1.35 -14.73 23.03
CA GLY A 537 -2.39 -15.53 23.66
C GLY A 537 -1.83 -16.66 24.50
N SER A 538 -2.72 -17.34 25.22
CA SER A 538 -2.39 -18.49 26.05
C SER A 538 -3.21 -19.71 25.66
N SER A 539 -2.72 -20.90 25.99
CA SER A 539 -3.46 -22.14 25.80
C SER A 539 -3.30 -23.06 26.99
N GLN A 540 -4.29 -23.90 27.23
CA GLN A 540 -4.21 -24.98 28.22
C GLN A 540 -4.82 -26.24 27.62
N GLY A 541 -4.19 -27.39 27.83
CA GLY A 541 -4.68 -28.63 27.23
C GLY A 541 -4.22 -29.87 27.95
N SER A 542 -4.81 -30.98 27.54
CA SER A 542 -4.41 -32.33 27.96
C SER A 542 -4.42 -33.27 26.77
N GLY A 543 -3.56 -34.28 26.80
CA GLY A 543 -3.54 -35.35 25.81
C GLY A 543 -3.17 -36.67 26.45
N HIS A 544 -3.86 -37.72 26.04
CA HIS A 544 -3.61 -39.07 26.49
C HIS A 544 -2.84 -39.84 25.41
N VAL A 545 -1.85 -40.62 25.82
CA VAL A 545 -1.02 -41.42 24.92
C VAL A 545 -1.00 -42.87 25.41
N THR A 546 -1.21 -43.81 24.49
CA THR A 546 -1.14 -45.25 24.74
C THR A 546 -0.11 -45.90 23.82
N LEU A 547 0.74 -46.75 24.37
CA LEU A 547 1.78 -47.51 23.67
C LEU A 547 1.37 -48.99 23.61
N SER A 548 1.40 -49.57 22.42
CA SER A 548 1.17 -50.99 22.21
C SER A 548 2.22 -51.58 21.29
N GLU A 549 2.73 -52.76 21.63
CA GLU A 549 3.67 -53.50 20.79
C GLU A 549 2.98 -53.91 19.47
N GLU A 550 3.58 -53.58 18.34
CA GLU A 550 3.06 -53.92 17.01
C GLU A 550 4.23 -54.27 16.07
N GLY A 551 4.30 -55.53 15.64
CA GLY A 551 5.37 -55.98 14.74
C GLY A 551 6.76 -55.88 15.38
N ASN A 552 7.65 -55.09 14.76
CA ASN A 552 9.02 -54.84 15.24
C ASN A 552 9.18 -53.47 15.94
N GLY A 553 8.08 -52.88 16.41
CA GLY A 553 8.10 -51.57 17.05
C GLY A 553 6.89 -51.31 17.95
N THR A 554 6.64 -50.03 18.20
CA THR A 554 5.59 -49.53 19.07
C THR A 554 4.61 -48.70 18.26
N ARG A 555 3.34 -49.08 18.32
CA ARG A 555 2.23 -48.21 17.90
C ARG A 555 1.85 -47.30 19.05
N ILE A 556 1.89 -46.02 18.79
CA ILE A 556 1.46 -44.96 19.70
C ILE A 556 0.09 -44.49 19.24
N ARG A 557 -0.93 -44.58 20.10
CA ARG A 557 -2.22 -43.91 19.88
C ARG A 557 -2.30 -42.71 20.81
N TYR A 558 -2.87 -41.62 20.32
CA TYR A 558 -3.03 -40.42 21.12
C TYR A 558 -4.33 -39.70 20.81
N ASP A 559 -4.85 -39.01 21.82
CA ASP A 559 -5.92 -38.03 21.72
C ASP A 559 -5.58 -36.81 22.57
N TYR A 560 -6.11 -35.64 22.21
CA TYR A 560 -5.86 -34.41 22.93
C TYR A 560 -7.03 -33.42 22.83
N SER A 561 -7.09 -32.52 23.81
CA SER A 561 -7.98 -31.38 23.88
C SER A 561 -7.21 -30.16 24.38
N ILE A 562 -7.23 -29.07 23.62
CA ILE A 562 -6.53 -27.82 23.94
C ILE A 562 -7.51 -26.65 23.84
N GLU A 563 -7.65 -25.91 24.92
CA GLU A 563 -8.33 -24.62 24.97
C GLU A 563 -7.32 -23.53 24.62
N ILE A 564 -7.68 -22.66 23.67
CA ILE A 564 -6.84 -21.55 23.20
C ILE A 564 -7.58 -20.24 23.45
N SER A 565 -6.87 -19.25 23.97
CA SER A 565 -7.38 -17.91 24.24
C SER A 565 -6.44 -16.82 23.67
N GLY A 566 -6.90 -15.57 23.69
CA GLY A 566 -6.15 -14.43 23.13
C GLY A 566 -6.22 -14.33 21.60
N LYS A 567 -5.30 -13.56 21.00
CA LYS A 567 -5.34 -13.24 19.55
C LYS A 567 -5.22 -14.48 18.67
N VAL A 568 -4.49 -15.51 19.13
CA VAL A 568 -4.36 -16.79 18.40
C VAL A 568 -5.70 -17.50 18.20
N ALA A 569 -6.68 -17.32 19.09
CA ALA A 569 -8.00 -17.93 18.93
C ALA A 569 -8.78 -17.38 17.72
N ALA A 570 -8.51 -16.15 17.29
CA ALA A 570 -9.17 -15.50 16.16
C ALA A 570 -8.73 -16.03 14.77
N ILE A 571 -7.64 -16.81 14.73
CA ILE A 571 -7.02 -17.34 13.50
C ILE A 571 -7.90 -18.40 12.81
N GLY A 572 -8.95 -18.89 13.48
CA GLY A 572 -9.95 -19.81 12.96
C GLY A 572 -9.59 -21.29 13.16
N GLY A 573 -10.57 -22.09 13.63
CA GLY A 573 -10.34 -23.47 14.09
C GLY A 573 -9.65 -24.39 13.08
N ARG A 574 -9.99 -24.32 11.79
CA ARG A 574 -9.39 -25.18 10.75
C ARG A 574 -7.89 -24.97 10.56
N MET A 575 -7.40 -23.72 10.71
CA MET A 575 -5.98 -23.42 10.54
C MET A 575 -5.17 -23.90 11.76
N LEU A 576 -5.75 -23.73 12.96
CA LEU A 576 -5.18 -24.24 14.22
C LEU A 576 -5.15 -25.77 14.25
N GLU A 577 -6.20 -26.45 13.77
CA GLU A 577 -6.24 -27.91 13.60
C GLU A 577 -5.11 -28.41 12.68
N GLY A 578 -4.94 -27.77 11.53
CA GLY A 578 -3.88 -28.13 10.58
C GLY A 578 -2.47 -27.96 11.18
N ALA A 579 -2.26 -26.88 11.93
CA ALA A 579 -0.98 -26.61 12.59
C ALA A 579 -0.70 -27.58 13.74
N ALA A 580 -1.68 -27.86 14.60
CA ALA A 580 -1.52 -28.84 15.69
C ALA A 580 -1.19 -30.23 15.15
N LYS A 581 -1.90 -30.68 14.10
CA LYS A 581 -1.59 -31.96 13.44
C LYS A 581 -0.17 -32.00 12.87
N MET A 582 0.33 -30.88 12.36
CA MET A 582 1.69 -30.77 11.85
C MET A 582 2.73 -30.86 12.98
N VAL A 583 2.54 -30.11 14.07
CA VAL A 583 3.44 -30.13 15.25
C VAL A 583 3.48 -31.50 15.89
N VAL A 584 2.32 -32.14 16.08
CA VAL A 584 2.23 -33.50 16.62
C VAL A 584 2.91 -34.52 15.70
N GLY A 585 2.74 -34.39 14.38
CA GLY A 585 3.45 -35.22 13.41
C GLY A 585 4.97 -35.03 13.45
N GLN A 586 5.45 -33.79 13.61
CA GLN A 586 6.87 -33.50 13.76
C GLN A 586 7.44 -34.09 15.05
N PHE A 587 6.71 -33.98 16.17
CA PHE A 587 7.08 -34.58 17.44
C PHE A 587 7.30 -36.09 17.29
N PHE A 588 6.32 -36.84 16.77
CA PHE A 588 6.46 -38.29 16.63
C PHE A 588 7.53 -38.70 15.60
N SER A 589 7.71 -37.91 14.54
CA SER A 589 8.81 -38.14 13.59
C SER A 589 10.19 -37.97 14.24
N ARG A 590 10.35 -36.96 15.10
CA ARG A 590 11.59 -36.74 15.85
C ARG A 590 11.80 -37.80 16.93
N LEU A 591 10.72 -38.24 17.58
CA LEU A 591 10.74 -39.33 18.55
C LEU A 591 11.25 -40.62 17.88
N ALA A 592 10.72 -40.95 16.71
CA ALA A 592 11.16 -42.12 15.95
C ALA A 592 12.66 -42.05 15.58
N ALA A 593 13.15 -40.89 15.15
CA ALA A 593 14.56 -40.68 14.84
C ALA A 593 15.45 -40.80 16.08
N GLN A 594 15.05 -40.16 17.20
CA GLN A 594 15.79 -40.14 18.45
C GLN A 594 15.95 -41.55 19.05
N VAL A 595 14.90 -42.38 19.01
CA VAL A 595 14.97 -43.76 19.52
C VAL A 595 15.63 -44.71 18.53
N GLY A 596 15.47 -44.48 17.22
CA GLY A 596 16.07 -45.29 16.15
C GLY A 596 17.57 -45.06 15.91
N GLY A 597 18.19 -44.08 16.59
CA GLY A 597 19.61 -43.76 16.46
C GLY A 597 19.99 -43.02 15.17
N GLU A 598 19.01 -42.48 14.44
CA GLU A 598 19.24 -41.63 13.28
C GLU A 598 19.33 -40.16 13.70
N ALA A 599 20.26 -39.40 13.11
CA ALA A 599 20.42 -37.98 13.43
C ALA A 599 19.14 -37.20 13.09
N VAL A 600 18.57 -36.51 14.09
CA VAL A 600 17.46 -35.59 13.91
C VAL A 600 17.92 -34.46 12.97
N PRO A 601 17.29 -34.25 11.80
CA PRO A 601 17.66 -33.14 10.93
C PRO A 601 17.46 -31.81 11.67
N ALA A 602 18.51 -31.00 11.76
CA ALA A 602 18.40 -29.64 12.25
C ALA A 602 17.50 -28.84 11.27
N GLU A 603 16.40 -28.33 11.81
CA GLU A 603 15.46 -27.36 11.21
C GLU A 603 15.05 -27.54 9.73
N GLY A 604 13.81 -28.01 9.56
CA GLY A 604 12.80 -27.33 8.74
C GLY A 604 12.95 -27.40 7.22
N PHE A 605 12.37 -28.43 6.59
CA PHE A 605 11.60 -28.30 5.33
C PHE A 605 10.72 -29.57 5.17
N PRO A 606 9.45 -29.48 4.74
CA PRO A 606 8.75 -30.65 4.26
C PRO A 606 9.50 -31.17 3.03
N TRP A 607 9.47 -32.49 2.82
CA TRP A 607 10.10 -33.12 1.66
C TRP A 607 9.81 -32.33 0.38
N PRO A 608 10.82 -32.12 -0.50
CA PRO A 608 10.61 -31.40 -1.74
C PRO A 608 9.36 -31.94 -2.46
N TRP A 609 8.50 -31.05 -2.95
CA TRP A 609 7.20 -31.41 -3.53
C TRP A 609 7.31 -32.53 -4.57
N TRP A 610 8.43 -32.60 -5.31
CA TRP A 610 8.72 -33.64 -6.28
C TRP A 610 8.89 -35.05 -5.66
N LYS A 611 9.43 -35.19 -4.44
CA LYS A 611 9.49 -36.50 -3.75
C LYS A 611 8.11 -37.00 -3.33
N ARG A 612 7.19 -36.11 -2.95
CA ARG A 612 5.79 -36.48 -2.66
C ARG A 612 5.06 -36.96 -3.91
N VAL A 613 5.33 -36.33 -5.06
CA VAL A 613 4.82 -36.78 -6.36
C VAL A 613 5.37 -38.16 -6.71
N LEU A 614 6.67 -38.40 -6.55
CA LEU A 614 7.29 -39.70 -6.82
C LEU A 614 6.78 -40.83 -5.92
N MET A 615 6.49 -40.55 -4.65
CA MET A 615 5.86 -41.52 -3.74
C MET A 615 4.41 -41.80 -4.09
N SER A 616 3.62 -40.79 -4.47
CA SER A 616 2.23 -40.97 -4.91
C SER A 616 2.12 -41.76 -6.22
N LEU A 617 3.20 -41.78 -7.03
CA LEU A 617 3.32 -42.56 -8.25
C LEU A 617 3.95 -43.96 -8.02
N GLY A 618 4.33 -44.30 -6.77
CA GLY A 618 4.89 -45.61 -6.42
C GLY A 618 6.33 -45.86 -6.88
N ILE A 619 7.12 -44.81 -7.14
CA ILE A 619 8.45 -44.92 -7.78
C ILE A 619 9.63 -44.71 -6.80
N GLY A 620 9.38 -44.32 -5.54
CA GLY A 620 10.47 -44.06 -4.56
C GLY A 620 10.63 -45.16 -3.51
N LYS A 621 11.80 -45.82 -3.49
CA LYS A 621 12.38 -46.36 -2.24
C LYS A 621 13.08 -45.23 -1.48
#